data_AF-A0A834Y4B0-F1
#
_entry.id   AF-A0A834Y4B0-F1
#
_cell.length_a   1.000
_cell.length_b   1.000
_cell.length_c   1.000
_cell.angle_alpha   90.00
_cell.angle_beta   90.00
_cell.angle_gamma   90.00
#
_symmetry.space_group_name_H-M   'P 1'
#
loop_
_entity.id
_entity.type
_entity.pdbx_description
1 polymer ?
#
loop_
_entity_poly.entity_id
_entity_poly.type
_entity_poly.pdbx_seq_one_letter_code
_entity_poly.pdbx_strand_id
1 'polypeptide(L)'
;MTTNKLCNFLQRLHLPLRDKTTDKTIDLPTNNSSINIEKQAARMIVIRRRKMRRHKLKKLRKKMKFKWAKVKQRRELKKEKAFHAELLAQIHEAEKFDAKKYVQSKFDILDNVRIPSRWKGEILPESMIREFMQKEEEIKQRKLNIPRQ
;
A
#
# COMPACT_ATOMS: atom_id res chain seq x y z
N MET A 1 -17.28 -23.90 31.44
CA MET A 1 -16.16 -23.68 32.38
C MET A 1 -15.43 -22.37 32.06
N THR A 2 -15.97 -21.21 32.45
CA THR A 2 -15.31 -19.89 32.30
C THR A 2 -15.91 -18.86 33.25
N THR A 3 -15.93 -19.15 34.56
CA THR A 3 -16.43 -18.21 35.58
C THR A 3 -15.37 -17.79 36.62
N ASN A 4 -14.12 -18.22 36.47
CA ASN A 4 -13.07 -17.96 37.46
C ASN A 4 -12.11 -16.79 37.14
N LYS A 5 -12.24 -16.13 35.98
CA LYS A 5 -11.35 -14.98 35.64
C LYS A 5 -11.86 -13.61 36.10
N LEU A 6 -13.14 -13.47 36.42
CA LEU A 6 -13.71 -12.20 36.92
C LEU A 6 -13.65 -12.05 38.45
N CYS A 7 -13.57 -13.15 39.20
CA CYS A 7 -13.51 -13.11 40.67
C CYS A 7 -12.17 -12.54 41.19
N ASN A 8 -11.06 -12.87 40.51
CA ASN A 8 -9.71 -12.43 40.94
C ASN A 8 -9.37 -10.96 40.64
N PHE A 9 -10.23 -10.22 39.93
CA PHE A 9 -10.00 -8.80 39.67
C PHE A 9 -10.52 -7.91 40.81
N LEU A 10 -11.57 -8.33 41.52
CA LEU A 10 -12.21 -7.55 42.58
C LEU A 10 -11.57 -7.74 43.97
N GLN A 11 -10.78 -8.80 44.19
CA GLN A 11 -10.02 -8.97 45.43
C GLN A 11 -8.74 -8.12 45.51
N ARG A 12 -8.38 -7.39 44.44
CA ARG A 12 -7.15 -6.58 44.40
C ARG A 12 -7.32 -5.12 44.86
N LEU A 13 -8.52 -4.72 45.27
CA LEU A 13 -8.84 -3.32 45.61
C LEU A 13 -9.41 -3.13 47.02
N HIS A 14 -9.00 -3.94 47.99
CA HIS A 14 -9.14 -3.54 49.39
C HIS A 14 -7.77 -3.24 49.97
N LEU A 15 -7.27 -2.02 49.71
CA LEU A 15 -6.27 -1.45 50.60
C LEU A 15 -7.02 -1.00 51.86
N PRO A 16 -6.60 -1.43 53.07
CA PRO A 16 -7.15 -0.85 54.28
C PRO A 16 -6.81 0.64 54.28
N LEU A 17 -7.82 1.49 54.44
CA LEU A 17 -7.62 2.90 54.79
C LEU A 17 -6.94 2.90 56.16
N ARG A 18 -5.61 2.98 56.14
CA ARG A 18 -4.82 3.20 57.35
C ARG A 18 -5.04 4.65 57.71
N ASP A 19 -5.85 4.89 58.75
CA ASP A 19 -6.00 6.22 59.32
C ASP A 19 -4.60 6.72 59.69
N LYS A 20 -4.15 7.75 58.95
CA LYS A 20 -2.88 8.42 59.25
C LYS A 20 -3.05 9.07 60.62
N THR A 21 -2.43 8.49 61.64
CA THR A 21 -2.13 9.19 62.89
C THR A 21 -1.33 10.42 62.51
N THR A 22 -1.94 11.58 62.67
CA THR A 22 -1.26 12.86 62.51
C THR A 22 -0.46 13.10 63.77
N ASP A 23 0.77 12.59 63.82
CA ASP A 23 1.77 13.16 64.70
C ASP A 23 2.04 14.57 64.18
N LYS A 24 1.38 15.54 64.80
CA LYS A 24 1.46 16.96 64.46
C LYS A 24 2.76 17.55 65.04
N THR A 25 3.89 17.08 64.55
CA THR A 25 5.09 17.92 64.51
C THR A 25 5.08 18.63 63.16
N ILE A 26 4.59 19.87 63.16
CA ILE A 26 4.77 20.79 62.04
C ILE A 26 6.21 21.28 62.15
N ASP A 27 7.14 20.45 61.70
CA ASP A 27 8.49 20.95 61.45
C ASP A 27 8.41 21.91 60.27
N LEU A 28 9.13 23.04 60.37
CA LEU A 28 9.33 23.91 59.22
C LEU A 28 9.84 23.04 58.07
N PRO A 29 9.34 23.21 56.84
CA PRO A 29 9.84 22.43 55.73
C PRO A 29 11.35 22.62 55.71
N THR A 30 12.12 21.55 55.97
CA THR A 30 13.56 21.58 55.82
C THR A 30 13.79 22.24 54.49
N ASN A 31 14.51 23.36 54.52
CA ASN A 31 14.94 24.13 53.36
C ASN A 31 15.87 23.21 52.57
N ASN A 32 15.22 22.27 51.88
CA ASN A 32 15.73 21.31 50.95
C ASN A 32 16.21 22.17 49.79
N SER A 33 17.40 22.72 49.99
CA SER A 33 18.26 23.39 49.04
C SER A 33 18.68 22.42 47.90
N SER A 34 18.01 21.27 47.82
CA SER A 34 18.19 20.15 46.91
C SER A 34 16.90 19.81 46.14
N ILE A 35 15.85 20.66 46.15
CA ILE A 35 14.91 20.65 45.03
C ILE A 35 15.70 21.17 43.83
N ASN A 36 16.38 20.25 43.14
CA ASN A 36 16.97 20.49 41.84
C ASN A 36 15.83 20.89 40.91
N ILE A 37 15.55 22.21 40.83
CA ILE A 37 14.70 22.79 39.81
C ILE A 37 15.48 22.63 38.51
N GLU A 38 15.42 21.44 37.93
CA GLU A 38 16.01 21.17 36.63
C GLU A 38 15.48 22.24 35.69
N LYS A 39 16.37 23.06 35.15
CA LYS A 39 16.00 24.14 34.24
C LYS A 39 15.47 23.53 32.95
N GLN A 40 14.17 23.23 32.89
CA GLN A 40 13.49 22.65 31.73
C GLN A 40 13.23 23.68 30.60
N ALA A 41 14.07 24.72 30.52
CA ALA A 41 13.94 25.80 29.55
C ALA A 41 13.93 25.26 28.10
N ALA A 42 14.75 24.24 27.81
CA ALA A 42 14.76 23.56 26.52
C ALA A 42 13.38 22.95 26.16
N ARG A 43 12.71 22.29 27.13
CA ARG A 43 11.36 21.72 26.94
C ARG A 43 10.33 22.83 26.71
N MET A 44 10.44 23.95 27.43
CA MET A 44 9.57 25.11 27.25
C MET A 44 9.70 25.72 25.85
N ILE A 45 10.91 25.83 25.31
CA ILE A 45 11.14 26.31 23.94
C ILE A 45 10.45 25.39 22.92
N VAL A 46 10.61 24.06 23.06
CA VAL A 46 9.97 23.07 22.17
C VAL A 46 8.45 23.18 22.23
N ILE A 47 7.88 23.26 23.44
CA ILE A 47 6.43 23.40 23.65
C ILE A 47 5.92 24.70 23.04
N ARG A 48 6.60 25.83 23.25
CA ARG A 48 6.22 27.14 22.67
C ARG A 48 6.26 27.12 21.14
N ARG A 49 7.28 26.50 20.53
CA ARG A 49 7.34 26.32 19.07
C ARG A 49 6.18 25.46 18.56
N ARG A 50 5.86 24.35 19.23
CA ARG A 50 4.72 23.48 18.87
C ARG A 50 3.38 24.20 19.05
N LYS A 51 3.21 24.97 20.14
CA LYS A 51 2.04 25.82 20.38
C LYS A 51 1.86 26.81 19.24
N MET A 52 2.92 27.54 18.88
CA MET A 52 2.86 28.56 17.84
C MET A 52 2.56 27.95 16.47
N ARG A 53 3.16 26.80 16.11
CA ARG A 53 2.82 26.07 14.87
C ARG A 53 1.34 25.67 14.83
N ARG A 54 0.81 25.08 15.91
CA ARG A 54 -0.61 24.69 16.01
C ARG A 54 -1.53 25.92 15.94
N HIS A 55 -1.19 27.01 16.63
CA HIS A 55 -1.95 28.25 16.61
C HIS A 55 -2.02 28.85 15.20
N LYS A 56 -0.88 29.02 14.54
CA LYS A 56 -0.80 29.51 13.16
C LYS A 56 -1.56 28.61 12.19
N LEU A 57 -1.44 27.29 12.34
CA LEU A 57 -2.19 26.33 11.53
C LEU A 57 -3.70 26.48 11.72
N LYS A 58 -4.20 26.57 12.97
CA LYS A 58 -5.62 26.82 13.26
C LYS A 58 -6.10 28.12 12.60
N LYS A 59 -5.31 29.21 12.69
CA LYS A 59 -5.62 30.50 12.06
C LYS A 59 -5.71 30.37 10.53
N LEU A 60 -4.76 29.65 9.92
CA LEU A 60 -4.78 29.37 8.49
C LEU A 60 -6.00 28.54 8.07
N ARG A 61 -6.37 27.49 8.84
CA ARG A 61 -7.54 26.66 8.54
C ARG A 61 -8.85 27.45 8.54
N LYS A 62 -9.00 28.38 9.49
CA LYS A 62 -10.15 29.28 9.54
C LYS A 62 -10.16 30.22 8.32
N LYS A 63 -9.02 30.87 8.02
CA LYS A 63 -8.90 31.81 6.88
C LYS A 63 -9.18 31.13 5.54
N MET A 64 -8.71 29.90 5.34
CA MET A 64 -8.74 29.20 4.04
C MET A 64 -9.85 28.14 3.92
N LYS A 65 -10.78 28.06 4.88
CA LYS A 65 -11.81 27.00 5.01
C LYS A 65 -12.47 26.67 3.67
N PHE A 66 -13.01 27.69 2.99
CA PHE A 66 -13.75 27.53 1.74
C PHE A 66 -12.87 27.15 0.55
N LYS A 67 -11.65 27.71 0.46
CA LYS A 67 -10.70 27.34 -0.60
C LYS A 67 -10.33 25.86 -0.50
N TRP A 68 -10.07 25.37 0.71
CA TRP A 68 -9.75 23.95 0.92
C TRP A 68 -10.95 23.04 0.74
N ALA A 69 -12.16 23.47 1.13
CA ALA A 69 -13.38 22.73 0.83
C ALA A 69 -13.57 22.54 -0.69
N LYS A 70 -13.36 23.59 -1.50
CA LYS A 70 -13.39 23.51 -2.96
C LYS A 70 -12.34 22.54 -3.52
N VAL A 71 -11.11 22.59 -2.99
CA VAL A 71 -10.05 21.65 -3.39
C VAL A 71 -10.40 20.20 -2.99
N LYS A 72 -10.97 19.99 -1.80
CA LYS A 72 -11.41 18.68 -1.32
C LYS A 72 -12.51 18.11 -2.22
N GLN A 73 -13.54 18.89 -2.50
CA GLN A 73 -14.64 18.51 -3.39
C GLN A 73 -14.12 18.12 -4.78
N ARG A 74 -13.21 18.91 -5.37
CA ARG A 74 -12.60 18.58 -6.68
C ARG A 74 -11.84 17.25 -6.66
N ARG A 75 -11.15 16.93 -5.56
CA ARG A 75 -10.44 15.66 -5.40
C ARG A 75 -11.40 14.50 -5.26
N GLU A 76 -12.49 14.67 -4.53
CA GLU A 76 -13.55 13.66 -4.37
C GLU A 76 -14.22 13.37 -5.71
N LEU A 77 -14.66 14.40 -6.44
CA LEU A 77 -15.22 14.24 -7.79
C LEU A 77 -14.25 13.56 -8.75
N LYS A 78 -12.94 13.87 -8.70
CA LYS A 78 -11.94 13.18 -9.54
C LYS A 78 -11.83 11.70 -9.19
N LYS A 79 -11.87 11.35 -7.90
CA LYS A 79 -11.85 9.95 -7.43
C LYS A 79 -13.10 9.20 -7.87
N GLU A 80 -14.27 9.81 -7.70
CA GLU A 80 -15.55 9.23 -8.13
C GLU A 80 -15.54 8.96 -9.63
N LYS A 81 -15.15 9.94 -10.45
CA LYS A 81 -15.04 9.76 -11.90
C LYS A 81 -14.08 8.65 -12.30
N ALA A 82 -12.90 8.58 -11.66
CA ALA A 82 -11.94 7.52 -11.93
C ALA A 82 -12.51 6.14 -11.59
N PHE A 83 -13.20 6.04 -10.45
CA PHE A 83 -13.87 4.81 -10.02
C PHE A 83 -14.99 4.39 -10.99
N HIS A 84 -15.81 5.33 -11.44
CA HIS A 84 -16.89 5.03 -12.40
C HIS A 84 -16.32 4.58 -13.76
N ALA A 85 -15.23 5.22 -14.21
CA ALA A 85 -14.56 4.83 -15.44
C ALA A 85 -13.99 3.40 -15.35
N GLU A 86 -13.42 3.02 -14.20
CA GLU A 86 -12.93 1.66 -13.96
C GLU A 86 -14.05 0.62 -14.02
N LEU A 87 -15.19 0.89 -13.36
CA LEU A 87 -16.35 0.00 -13.40
C LEU A 87 -16.92 -0.15 -14.81
N LEU A 88 -17.07 0.97 -15.54
CA LEU A 88 -17.55 0.93 -16.93
C LEU A 88 -16.57 0.19 -17.83
N ALA A 89 -15.26 0.31 -17.61
CA ALA A 89 -14.27 -0.45 -18.36
C ALA A 89 -14.42 -1.96 -18.12
N GLN A 90 -14.62 -2.39 -16.87
CA GLN A 90 -14.87 -3.80 -16.53
C GLN A 90 -16.16 -4.33 -17.17
N ILE A 91 -17.25 -3.54 -17.14
CA ILE A 91 -18.52 -3.90 -17.79
C ILE A 91 -18.31 -4.05 -19.29
N HIS A 92 -17.66 -3.09 -19.94
CA HIS A 92 -17.40 -3.16 -21.38
C HIS A 92 -16.47 -4.31 -21.77
N GLU A 93 -15.49 -4.65 -20.93
CA GLU A 93 -14.65 -5.83 -21.14
C GLU A 93 -15.47 -7.11 -21.06
N ALA A 94 -16.36 -7.22 -20.08
CA ALA A 94 -17.28 -8.35 -19.92
C ALA A 94 -18.30 -8.46 -21.06
N GLU A 95 -18.86 -7.34 -21.54
CA GLU A 95 -19.79 -7.31 -22.68
C GLU A 95 -19.11 -7.72 -24.00
N LYS A 96 -17.85 -7.32 -24.18
CA LYS A 96 -17.06 -7.66 -25.38
C LYS A 96 -16.46 -9.06 -25.32
N PHE A 97 -16.57 -9.75 -24.18
CA PHE A 97 -15.98 -11.07 -24.00
C PHE A 97 -16.69 -12.11 -24.88
N ASP A 98 -15.98 -12.62 -25.87
CA ASP A 98 -16.40 -13.74 -26.70
C ASP A 98 -15.57 -14.98 -26.34
N ALA A 99 -16.24 -15.98 -25.76
CA ALA A 99 -15.60 -17.20 -25.28
C ALA A 99 -14.84 -17.95 -26.40
N LYS A 100 -15.36 -17.97 -27.63
CA LYS A 100 -14.71 -18.67 -28.75
C LYS A 100 -13.39 -18.00 -29.11
N LYS A 101 -13.39 -16.67 -29.22
CA LYS A 101 -12.18 -15.89 -29.49
C LYS A 101 -11.16 -16.01 -28.37
N TYR A 102 -11.61 -16.01 -27.11
CA TYR A 102 -10.73 -16.22 -25.98
C TYR A 102 -10.02 -17.58 -26.04
N VAL A 103 -10.76 -18.66 -26.29
CA VAL A 103 -10.19 -20.00 -26.43
C VAL A 103 -9.23 -20.07 -27.62
N GLN A 104 -9.61 -19.52 -28.78
CA GLN A 104 -8.74 -19.46 -29.95
C GLN A 104 -7.43 -18.72 -29.64
N SER A 105 -7.49 -17.58 -28.95
CA SER A 105 -6.28 -16.84 -28.57
C SER A 105 -5.35 -17.64 -27.66
N LYS A 106 -5.88 -18.56 -26.84
CA LYS A 106 -5.06 -19.47 -26.03
C LYS A 106 -4.39 -20.54 -26.87
N PHE A 107 -5.11 -21.11 -27.84
CA PHE A 107 -4.51 -22.02 -28.82
C PHE A 107 -3.41 -21.31 -29.61
N ASP A 108 -3.67 -20.11 -30.14
CA ASP A 108 -2.67 -19.33 -30.88
C ASP A 108 -1.40 -19.10 -30.06
N ILE A 109 -1.51 -18.76 -28.76
CA ILE A 109 -0.35 -18.60 -27.87
C ILE A 109 0.45 -19.91 -27.73
N LEU A 110 -0.24 -21.05 -27.63
CA LEU A 110 0.41 -22.36 -27.52
C LEU A 110 1.04 -22.81 -28.84
N ASP A 111 0.36 -22.51 -29.95
CA ASP A 111 0.77 -22.87 -31.31
C ASP A 111 1.85 -21.93 -31.86
N ASN A 112 2.01 -20.73 -31.29
CA ASN A 112 3.04 -19.77 -31.65
C ASN A 112 4.44 -20.35 -31.38
N VAL A 113 5.03 -20.96 -32.40
CA VAL A 113 6.41 -21.45 -32.37
C VAL A 113 7.37 -20.25 -32.27
N ARG A 114 8.20 -20.23 -31.22
CA ARG A 114 9.23 -19.21 -31.06
C ARG A 114 10.28 -19.32 -32.16
N ILE A 115 10.37 -18.30 -33.02
CA ILE A 115 11.40 -18.24 -34.05
C ILE A 115 12.76 -17.88 -33.41
N PRO A 116 13.85 -18.57 -33.77
CA PRO A 116 15.19 -18.21 -33.33
C PRO A 116 15.57 -16.80 -33.79
N SER A 117 16.21 -16.01 -32.91
CA SER A 117 16.72 -14.67 -33.26
C SER A 117 18.00 -14.69 -34.09
N ARG A 118 18.68 -15.84 -34.12
CA ARG A 118 19.94 -16.05 -34.87
C ARG A 118 19.78 -17.23 -35.81
N TRP A 119 20.37 -17.13 -36.98
CA TRP A 119 20.41 -18.20 -37.97
C TRP A 119 21.86 -18.43 -38.39
N LYS A 120 22.34 -19.67 -38.24
CA LYS A 120 23.75 -20.07 -38.47
C LYS A 120 24.80 -19.15 -37.79
N GLY A 121 24.43 -18.53 -36.67
CA GLY A 121 25.30 -17.66 -35.86
C GLY A 121 25.11 -16.16 -36.06
N GLU A 122 24.49 -15.72 -37.16
CA GLU A 122 24.26 -14.31 -37.47
C GLU A 122 22.89 -13.84 -36.97
N ILE A 123 22.80 -12.57 -36.55
CA ILE A 123 21.53 -11.92 -36.20
C ILE A 123 20.92 -11.40 -37.50
N LEU A 124 19.81 -12.00 -37.90
CA LEU A 124 19.12 -11.69 -39.14
C LEU A 124 17.69 -11.23 -38.85
N PRO A 125 17.07 -10.48 -39.77
CA PRO A 125 15.67 -10.09 -39.62
C PRO A 125 14.76 -11.32 -39.63
N GLU A 126 13.66 -11.24 -38.89
CA GLU A 126 12.75 -12.38 -38.67
C GLU A 126 12.14 -12.91 -39.98
N SER A 127 11.87 -12.03 -40.95
CA SER A 127 11.37 -12.41 -42.28
C SER A 127 12.30 -13.39 -42.98
N MET A 128 13.61 -13.09 -42.99
CA MET A 128 14.61 -13.90 -43.64
C MET A 128 14.81 -15.25 -42.93
N ILE A 129 14.73 -15.28 -41.60
CA ILE A 129 14.81 -16.51 -40.81
C ILE A 129 13.60 -17.42 -41.09
N ARG A 130 12.40 -16.85 -41.23
CA ARG A 130 11.19 -17.59 -41.65
C ARG A 130 11.36 -18.21 -43.03
N GLU A 131 11.86 -17.45 -44.01
CA GLU A 131 12.13 -17.96 -45.36
C GLU A 131 13.16 -19.11 -45.33
N PHE A 132 14.21 -18.98 -44.52
CA PHE A 132 15.21 -20.05 -44.37
C PHE A 132 14.65 -21.31 -43.70
N MET A 133 13.84 -21.15 -42.64
CA MET A 133 13.15 -22.25 -41.98
C MET A 133 12.23 -22.99 -42.97
N GLN A 134 11.42 -22.25 -43.74
CA GLN A 134 10.53 -22.80 -44.77
C GLN A 134 11.32 -23.60 -45.81
N LYS A 135 12.44 -23.06 -46.28
CA LYS A 135 13.30 -23.74 -47.25
C LYS A 135 13.89 -25.05 -46.70
N GLU A 136 14.33 -25.08 -45.44
CA GLU A 136 14.80 -26.33 -44.81
C GLU A 136 13.66 -27.34 -44.62
N GLU A 137 12.45 -26.88 -44.26
CA GLU A 137 11.25 -27.73 -44.16
C GLU A 137 10.86 -28.32 -45.52
N GLU A 138 10.83 -27.54 -46.60
CA GLU A 138 10.55 -28.03 -47.96
C GLU A 138 11.56 -29.10 -48.40
N ILE A 139 12.85 -28.87 -48.15
CA ILE A 139 13.90 -29.84 -48.44
C ILE A 139 13.66 -31.13 -47.65
N LYS A 140 13.28 -31.03 -46.37
CA LYS A 140 12.96 -32.18 -45.52
C LYS A 140 11.74 -32.95 -46.04
N GLN A 141 10.67 -32.26 -46.45
CA GLN A 141 9.48 -32.87 -47.02
C GLN A 141 9.76 -33.58 -48.34
N ARG A 142 10.53 -32.95 -49.25
CA ARG A 142 10.95 -33.58 -50.52
C ARG A 142 11.70 -34.87 -50.29
N LYS A 143 12.60 -34.92 -49.28
CA LYS A 143 13.34 -36.13 -48.92
C LYS A 143 12.44 -37.24 -48.35
N LEU A 144 11.42 -36.88 -47.57
CA LEU A 144 10.46 -37.84 -47.01
C LEU A 144 9.53 -38.44 -48.07
N ASN A 145 9.15 -37.67 -49.09
CA ASN A 145 8.22 -38.08 -50.14
C ASN A 145 8.88 -38.82 -51.32
N ILE A 146 10.12 -39.29 -51.15
CA ILE A 146 10.80 -40.12 -52.14
C ILE A 146 10.21 -41.53 -52.05
N PRO A 147 9.62 -42.09 -53.14
CA PRO A 147 9.10 -43.46 -53.11
C PRO A 147 10.23 -44.44 -52.84
N ARG A 148 10.05 -45.34 -51.87
CA ARG A 148 11.01 -46.44 -51.63
C ARG A 148 10.93 -47.40 -52.81
N GLN A 149 12.05 -47.53 -53.52
CA GLN A 149 12.27 -48.58 -54.52
C GLN A 149 12.78 -49.85 -53.86
#